data_AF-A0A6A6AX32-F1
#
_entry.id   AF-A0A6A6AX32-F1
#
_cell.length_a   1.000
_cell.length_b   1.000
_cell.length_c   1.000
_cell.angle_alpha   90.00
_cell.angle_beta   90.00
_cell.angle_gamma   90.00
#
_symmetry.space_group_name_H-M   'P 1'
#
loop_
_entity.id
_entity.type
_entity.pdbx_description
1 polymer ?
#
loop_
_entity_poly.entity_id
_entity_poly.type
_entity_poly.pdbx_seq_one_letter_code
_entity_poly.pdbx_strand_id
1 'polypeptide(L)'
;MTLTNPASLLSDPCIPIVVEMGCGGKYEFSIYKKVLQAFSTKEFPYFVGKIIMPPSVTTSAMEDLVNWIYVTCRTSELTQIPMQDSFIGKVSLYRAAVTLGIGHAENALWDQLKSEIQDMAFEAEHLEAVYCAFEPND
;
A
#
# COMPACT_ATOMS: atom_id res chain seq x y z
N MET A 1 15.37 -14.05 12.50
CA MET A 1 14.30 -14.75 11.77
C MET A 1 14.96 -15.60 10.69
N THR A 2 14.87 -16.92 10.77
CA THR A 2 15.29 -17.82 9.67
C THR A 2 14.23 -17.74 8.58
N LEU A 3 14.61 -17.24 7.40
CA LEU A 3 13.75 -17.20 6.23
C LEU A 3 13.38 -18.63 5.83
N THR A 4 12.10 -18.96 5.98
CA THR A 4 11.45 -20.12 5.38
C THR A 4 11.87 -20.23 3.91
N ASN A 5 12.25 -21.42 3.44
CA ASN A 5 12.69 -21.63 2.05
C ASN A 5 11.74 -20.91 1.06
N PRO A 6 12.21 -19.95 0.25
CA PRO A 6 11.38 -19.17 -0.69
C PRO A 6 10.44 -20.01 -1.55
N ALA A 7 10.90 -21.18 -2.00
CA ALA A 7 10.10 -22.09 -2.82
C ALA A 7 8.86 -22.63 -2.08
N SER A 8 8.92 -22.75 -0.75
CA SER A 8 7.81 -23.22 0.07
C SER A 8 6.70 -22.19 0.26
N LEU A 9 7.01 -20.89 0.08
CA LEU A 9 6.01 -19.81 0.14
C LEU A 9 5.18 -19.75 -1.14
N LEU A 10 5.77 -20.14 -2.27
CA LEU A 10 5.17 -20.12 -3.61
C LEU A 10 4.52 -21.47 -4.02
N SER A 11 4.29 -22.38 -3.08
CA SER A 11 3.73 -23.72 -3.37
C SER A 11 2.21 -23.84 -3.16
N ASP A 12 1.63 -22.92 -2.40
CA ASP A 12 0.21 -22.98 -2.00
C ASP A 12 -0.70 -22.35 -3.05
N PRO A 13 -2.01 -22.64 -3.07
CA PRO A 13 -2.92 -21.99 -4.02
C PRO A 13 -2.93 -20.47 -3.85
N CYS A 14 -3.10 -19.77 -4.97
CA CYS A 14 -3.29 -18.34 -4.99
C CYS A 14 -4.68 -17.96 -4.48
N ILE A 15 -4.74 -16.86 -3.74
CA ILE A 15 -5.96 -16.18 -3.33
C ILE A 15 -6.14 -14.95 -4.23
N PRO A 16 -7.31 -14.77 -4.85
CA PRO A 16 -7.61 -13.57 -5.62
C PRO A 16 -7.83 -12.36 -4.71
N ILE A 17 -7.20 -11.25 -5.06
CA ILE A 17 -7.40 -9.91 -4.50
C ILE A 17 -8.12 -9.07 -5.56
N VAL A 18 -9.32 -8.60 -5.23
CA VAL A 18 -10.20 -7.89 -6.15
C VAL A 18 -10.18 -6.40 -5.82
N VAL A 19 -9.84 -5.57 -6.82
CA VAL A 19 -9.95 -4.11 -6.77
C VAL A 19 -11.14 -3.70 -7.65
N GLU A 20 -12.14 -3.07 -7.05
CA GLU A 20 -13.30 -2.54 -7.77
C GLU A 20 -13.01 -1.13 -8.29
N MET A 21 -13.18 -0.91 -9.58
CA MET A 21 -13.03 0.39 -10.22
C MET A 21 -14.39 1.10 -10.29
N GLY A 22 -14.40 2.43 -10.11
CA GLY A 22 -15.63 3.22 -9.99
C GLY A 22 -16.65 3.09 -11.13
N CYS A 23 -16.25 2.64 -12.32
CA CYS A 23 -17.14 2.40 -13.47
C CYS A 23 -17.70 0.96 -13.52
N GLY A 24 -17.69 0.21 -12.42
CA GLY A 24 -18.14 -1.19 -12.37
C GLY A 24 -17.12 -2.21 -12.89
N GLY A 25 -15.92 -1.76 -13.26
CA GLY A 25 -14.80 -2.62 -13.62
C GLY A 25 -14.23 -3.32 -12.39
N LYS A 26 -13.63 -4.50 -12.58
CA LYS A 26 -12.89 -5.20 -11.52
C LYS A 26 -11.56 -5.65 -12.06
N TYR A 27 -10.52 -5.52 -11.24
CA TYR A 27 -9.21 -6.07 -11.54
C TYR A 27 -8.86 -7.09 -10.45
N GLU A 28 -8.33 -8.24 -10.87
CA GLU A 28 -7.98 -9.32 -9.96
C GLU A 28 -6.46 -9.55 -9.98
N PHE A 29 -5.88 -9.53 -8.79
CA PHE A 29 -4.49 -9.91 -8.55
C PHE A 29 -4.46 -11.27 -7.85
N SER A 30 -3.41 -12.05 -8.05
CA SER A 30 -3.25 -13.36 -7.40
C SER A 30 -2.06 -13.34 -6.46
N ILE A 31 -2.27 -13.70 -5.20
CA ILE A 31 -1.21 -13.85 -4.20
C ILE A 31 -1.21 -15.25 -3.59
N TYR A 32 -0.05 -15.87 -3.43
CA TYR A 32 0.05 -17.17 -2.77
C TYR A 32 -0.38 -17.07 -1.31
N LYS A 33 -1.19 -18.02 -0.83
CA LYS A 33 -1.72 -18.01 0.54
C LYS A 33 -0.61 -17.91 1.60
N LYS A 34 0.46 -18.70 1.46
CA LYS A 34 1.60 -18.69 2.39
C LYS A 34 2.40 -17.40 2.35
N VAL A 35 2.54 -16.79 1.17
CA VAL A 35 3.14 -15.46 1.04
C VAL A 35 2.33 -14.44 1.84
N LEU A 36 1.02 -14.41 1.65
CA LEU A 36 0.16 -13.49 2.40
C LEU A 36 0.23 -13.76 3.92
N GLN A 37 0.27 -15.01 4.35
CA GLN A 37 0.45 -15.39 5.76
C GLN A 37 1.79 -14.96 6.35
N ALA A 38 2.86 -14.99 5.54
CA ALA A 38 4.19 -14.61 6.01
C ALA A 38 4.33 -13.08 6.18
N PHE A 39 3.63 -12.30 5.36
CA PHE A 39 3.72 -10.83 5.38
C PHE A 39 2.63 -10.15 6.18
N SER A 40 1.47 -10.79 6.33
CA SER A 40 0.31 -10.21 7.00
C SER A 40 0.32 -10.48 8.50
N THR A 41 0.00 -9.45 9.26
CA THR A 41 -0.36 -9.55 10.69
C THR A 41 -1.85 -9.83 10.90
N LYS A 42 -2.66 -9.82 9.84
CA LYS A 42 -4.10 -10.07 9.90
C LYS A 42 -4.42 -11.53 9.62
N GLU A 43 -5.33 -12.08 10.41
CA GLU A 43 -6.00 -13.32 10.07
C GLU A 43 -7.06 -13.04 9.02
N PHE A 44 -6.80 -13.46 7.78
CA PHE A 44 -7.85 -13.52 6.77
C PHE A 44 -8.65 -14.80 7.01
N PRO A 45 -9.96 -14.74 7.28
CA PRO A 45 -10.80 -15.93 7.25
C PRO A 45 -10.81 -16.42 5.80
N TYR A 46 -9.92 -17.36 5.46
CA TYR A 46 -9.70 -17.91 4.12
C TYR A 46 -10.94 -18.63 3.54
N PHE A 47 -12.07 -18.56 4.24
CA PHE A 47 -13.38 -19.10 3.85
C PHE A 47 -14.08 -18.30 2.75
N VAL A 48 -13.68 -17.06 2.47
CA VAL A 48 -14.38 -16.19 1.49
C VAL A 48 -13.83 -16.34 0.07
N GLY A 49 -12.75 -17.10 -0.14
CA GLY A 49 -12.21 -17.40 -1.48
C GLY A 49 -11.62 -16.20 -2.24
N LYS A 50 -11.80 -14.96 -1.75
CA LYS A 50 -11.21 -13.73 -2.29
C LYS A 50 -11.09 -12.63 -1.24
N ILE A 51 -10.17 -11.70 -1.45
CA ILE A 51 -10.00 -10.47 -0.66
C ILE A 51 -10.51 -9.30 -1.50
N ILE A 52 -11.41 -8.49 -0.95
CA ILE A 52 -11.92 -7.31 -1.64
C ILE A 52 -11.24 -6.08 -1.07
N MET A 53 -10.61 -5.29 -1.92
CA MET A 53 -9.93 -4.06 -1.54
C MET A 53 -10.92 -2.90 -1.41
N PRO A 54 -10.68 -1.94 -0.49
CA PRO A 54 -11.53 -0.78 -0.36
C PRO A 54 -11.48 0.10 -1.62
N PRO A 55 -12.54 0.90 -1.91
CA PRO A 55 -12.62 1.74 -3.11
C PRO A 55 -11.52 2.81 -3.25
N SER A 56 -10.78 3.08 -2.16
CA SER A 56 -9.65 4.02 -2.14
C SER A 56 -8.34 3.41 -2.65
N VAL A 57 -8.31 2.11 -2.93
CA VAL A 57 -7.14 1.41 -3.48
C VAL A 57 -7.24 1.37 -5.00
N THR A 58 -6.23 1.93 -5.65
CA THR A 58 -6.05 1.92 -7.10
C THR A 58 -5.43 0.60 -7.55
N THR A 59 -5.68 0.22 -8.81
CA THR A 59 -5.06 -0.96 -9.41
C THR A 59 -3.55 -0.85 -9.47
N SER A 60 -3.00 0.33 -9.78
CA SER A 60 -1.55 0.58 -9.81
C SER A 60 -0.89 0.29 -8.45
N ALA A 61 -1.46 0.83 -7.37
CA ALA A 61 -0.92 0.62 -6.03
C ALA A 61 -0.97 -0.86 -5.62
N MET A 62 -2.03 -1.57 -6.01
CA MET A 62 -2.15 -3.00 -5.75
C MET A 62 -1.15 -3.82 -6.56
N GLU A 63 -0.91 -3.47 -7.83
CA GLU A 63 0.10 -4.08 -8.69
C GLU A 63 1.52 -3.92 -8.09
N ASP A 64 1.87 -2.71 -7.69
CA ASP A 64 3.17 -2.40 -7.10
C ASP A 64 3.39 -3.13 -5.76
N LEU A 65 2.35 -3.20 -4.92
CA LEU A 65 2.42 -3.93 -3.66
C LEU A 65 2.64 -5.43 -3.90
N VAL A 66 1.88 -6.04 -4.83
CA VAL A 66 2.00 -7.47 -5.15
C VAL A 66 3.37 -7.78 -5.73
N ASN A 67 3.84 -6.97 -6.68
CA ASN A 67 5.15 -7.11 -7.30
C ASN A 67 6.27 -7.00 -6.24
N TRP A 68 6.18 -6.03 -5.33
CA TRP A 68 7.15 -5.87 -4.25
C TRP A 68 7.20 -7.09 -3.32
N ILE A 69 6.04 -7.64 -2.93
CA ILE A 69 5.97 -8.86 -2.12
C ILE A 69 6.62 -10.04 -2.86
N TYR A 70 6.32 -10.21 -4.15
CA TYR A 70 6.89 -11.27 -4.97
C TYR A 70 8.40 -11.17 -5.10
N VAL A 71 8.92 -9.95 -5.36
CA VAL A 71 10.36 -9.71 -5.43
C VAL A 71 11.01 -10.05 -4.10
N THR A 72 10.47 -9.54 -2.99
CA THR A 72 10.97 -9.82 -1.64
C THR A 72 11.01 -11.32 -1.34
N CYS A 73 9.96 -12.05 -1.72
CA CYS A 73 9.91 -13.51 -1.55
C CYS A 73 10.97 -14.22 -2.39
N ARG A 74 11.20 -13.79 -3.65
CA ARG A 74 12.14 -14.44 -4.56
C ARG A 74 13.60 -14.16 -4.21
N THR A 75 13.92 -12.94 -3.79
CA THR A 75 15.29 -12.54 -3.45
C THR A 75 15.65 -12.90 -2.01
N SER A 76 14.66 -13.11 -1.14
CA SER A 76 14.85 -13.19 0.32
C SER A 76 15.43 -11.91 0.94
N GLU A 77 15.40 -10.82 0.17
CA GLU A 77 15.89 -9.50 0.58
C GLU A 77 14.70 -8.56 0.69
N LEU A 78 14.64 -7.85 1.81
CA LEU A 78 13.59 -6.90 2.07
C LEU A 78 13.93 -5.58 1.38
N THR A 79 13.48 -5.44 0.14
CA THR A 79 13.76 -4.28 -0.71
C THR A 79 12.91 -3.08 -0.31
N GLN A 80 13.34 -1.88 -0.72
CA GLN A 80 12.55 -0.66 -0.54
C GLN A 80 11.20 -0.79 -1.25
N ILE A 81 10.13 -0.35 -0.60
CA ILE A 81 8.77 -0.36 -1.16
C ILE A 81 8.74 0.59 -2.36
N PRO A 82 8.12 0.18 -3.48
CA PRO A 82 7.97 1.04 -4.65
C PRO A 82 7.26 2.34 -4.27
N MET A 83 7.87 3.47 -4.63
CA MET A 83 7.25 4.77 -4.45
C MET A 83 6.23 5.02 -5.55
N GLN A 84 5.11 5.63 -5.18
CA GLN A 84 4.14 6.17 -6.13
C GLN A 84 4.47 7.64 -6.38
N ASP A 85 4.34 8.09 -7.63
CA ASP A 85 4.68 9.47 -8.01
C ASP A 85 3.74 10.53 -7.44
N SER A 86 2.52 10.13 -7.05
CA SER A 86 1.50 11.04 -6.54
C SER A 86 1.14 10.76 -5.08
N PHE A 87 0.77 11.81 -4.34
CA PHE A 87 0.27 11.69 -2.96
C PHE A 87 -0.92 10.72 -2.88
N ILE A 88 -1.87 10.80 -3.83
CA ILE A 88 -3.01 9.89 -3.93
C ILE A 88 -2.55 8.45 -4.13
N GLY A 89 -1.56 8.22 -5.00
CA GLY A 89 -0.96 6.90 -5.18
C GLY A 89 -0.34 6.36 -3.89
N LYS A 90 0.42 7.18 -3.15
CA LYS A 90 1.04 6.79 -1.87
C LYS A 90 -0.02 6.45 -0.82
N VAL A 91 -1.08 7.25 -0.70
CA VAL A 91 -2.22 6.97 0.18
C VAL A 91 -2.93 5.68 -0.22
N SER A 92 -3.14 5.46 -1.52
CA SER A 92 -3.72 4.23 -2.07
C SER A 92 -2.88 3.00 -1.73
N LEU A 93 -1.55 3.07 -1.90
CA LEU A 93 -0.60 2.02 -1.56
C LEU A 93 -0.56 1.74 -0.05
N TYR A 94 -0.57 2.79 0.77
CA TYR A 94 -0.68 2.68 2.22
C TYR A 94 -1.99 1.99 2.63
N ARG A 95 -3.12 2.38 2.05
CA ARG A 95 -4.43 1.73 2.30
C ARG A 95 -4.42 0.26 1.89
N ALA A 96 -3.75 -0.09 0.80
CA ALA A 96 -3.59 -1.48 0.38
C ALA A 96 -2.78 -2.28 1.41
N ALA A 97 -1.63 -1.75 1.86
CA ALA A 97 -0.79 -2.36 2.87
C ALA A 97 -1.55 -2.55 4.21
N VAL A 98 -2.26 -1.52 4.68
CA VAL A 98 -3.10 -1.59 5.89
C VAL A 98 -4.20 -2.62 5.72
N THR A 99 -4.87 -2.67 4.57
CA THR A 99 -5.95 -3.64 4.31
C THR A 99 -5.41 -5.06 4.41
N LEU A 100 -4.25 -5.31 3.80
CA LEU A 100 -3.57 -6.61 3.82
C LEU A 100 -2.81 -6.92 5.11
N GLY A 101 -2.68 -5.95 6.04
CA GLY A 101 -1.95 -6.14 7.30
C GLY A 101 -0.43 -6.27 7.12
N ILE A 102 0.14 -5.67 6.09
CA ILE A 102 1.57 -5.80 5.78
C ILE A 102 2.34 -4.73 6.55
N GLY A 103 2.72 -5.04 7.79
CA GLY A 103 3.22 -4.05 8.75
C GLY A 103 4.52 -3.34 8.31
N HIS A 104 5.43 -4.03 7.62
CA HIS A 104 6.61 -3.37 7.08
C HIS A 104 6.22 -2.30 6.04
N ALA A 105 5.27 -2.64 5.17
CA ALA A 105 4.80 -1.73 4.15
C ALA A 105 4.06 -0.53 4.74
N GLU A 106 3.20 -0.80 5.73
CA GLU A 106 2.47 0.21 6.47
C GLU A 106 3.38 1.25 7.11
N ASN A 107 4.40 0.81 7.88
CA ASN A 107 5.28 1.73 8.61
C ASN A 107 6.10 2.61 7.66
N ALA A 108 6.73 2.02 6.65
CA ALA A 108 7.58 2.78 5.73
C ALA A 108 6.78 3.77 4.86
N LEU A 109 5.53 3.43 4.48
CA LEU A 109 4.65 4.35 3.76
C LEU A 109 4.09 5.44 4.69
N TRP A 110 3.79 5.10 5.95
CA TRP A 110 3.35 6.08 6.94
C TRP A 110 4.41 7.14 7.21
N ASP A 111 5.66 6.74 7.40
CA ASP A 111 6.77 7.67 7.64
C ASP A 111 6.95 8.66 6.48
N GLN A 112 6.79 8.18 5.23
CA GLN A 112 6.83 9.03 4.03
C GLN A 112 5.65 10.00 3.95
N LEU A 113 4.42 9.47 4.10
CA LEU A 113 3.21 10.28 4.06
C LEU A 113 3.22 11.35 5.17
N LYS A 114 3.73 11.00 6.36
CA LYS A 114 3.86 11.93 7.46
C LYS A 114 4.77 13.11 7.11
N SER A 115 5.90 12.87 6.46
CA SER A 115 6.80 13.93 6.00
C SER A 115 6.08 14.87 5.03
N GLU A 116 5.41 14.31 4.01
CA GLU A 116 4.68 15.12 3.02
C GLU A 116 3.53 15.92 3.63
N ILE A 117 2.82 15.34 4.60
CA ILE A 117 1.74 16.05 5.32
C ILE A 117 2.31 17.21 6.15
N GLN A 118 3.46 17.03 6.79
CA GLN A 118 4.13 18.09 7.54
C GLN A 118 4.59 19.22 6.61
N ASP A 119 5.16 18.87 5.45
CA ASP A 119 5.58 19.85 4.44
C ASP A 119 4.39 20.64 3.90
N MET A 120 3.27 19.98 3.56
CA MET A 120 2.05 20.65 3.12
C MET A 120 1.44 21.56 4.19
N ALA A 121 1.47 21.15 5.47
CA ALA A 121 1.00 21.98 6.57
C ALA A 121 1.85 23.25 6.70
N PHE A 122 3.18 23.13 6.60
CA PHE A 122 4.10 24.26 6.63
C PHE A 122 3.88 25.22 5.45
N GLU A 123 3.70 24.69 4.22
CA GLU A 123 3.40 25.51 3.05
C GLU A 123 2.07 26.25 3.18
N ALA A 124 1.04 25.61 3.74
CA ALA A 124 -0.26 26.23 3.98
C ALA A 124 -0.16 27.37 5.02
N GLU A 125 0.53 27.14 6.13
CA GLU A 125 0.79 28.17 7.15
C GLU A 125 1.58 29.36 6.55
N HIS A 126 2.57 29.08 5.70
CA HIS A 126 3.34 30.12 5.03
C HIS A 126 2.50 30.92 4.04
N LEU A 127 1.65 30.26 3.25
CA LEU A 127 0.77 30.91 2.29
C LEU A 127 -0.25 31.83 2.99
N GLU A 128 -0.82 31.38 4.11
CA GLU A 128 -1.74 32.18 4.93
C GLU A 128 -1.04 33.42 5.49
N ALA A 129 0.17 33.28 6.03
CA ALA A 129 0.96 34.41 6.53
C ALA A 129 1.28 35.44 5.43
N VAL A 130 1.62 34.97 4.23
CA VAL A 130 1.82 35.84 3.05
C VAL A 130 0.51 36.53 2.67
N TYR A 131 -0.61 35.79 2.61
CA TYR A 131 -1.91 36.37 2.27
C TYR A 131 -2.29 37.49 3.26
N CYS A 132 -2.20 37.24 4.58
CA CYS A 132 -2.47 38.27 5.60
C CYS A 132 -1.52 39.48 5.52
N ALA A 133 -0.27 39.29 5.10
CA ALA A 133 0.68 40.39 4.93
C ALA A 133 0.41 41.26 3.70
N PHE A 134 -0.26 40.71 2.68
CA PHE A 134 -0.59 41.38 1.42
C PHE A 134 -2.09 41.63 1.24
N GLU A 135 -2.93 41.33 2.24
CA GLU A 135 -4.33 41.74 2.23
C GLU A 135 -4.39 43.26 2.09
N PRO A 136 -5.03 43.80 1.05
CA PRO A 136 -5.20 45.23 0.92
C PRO A 136 -6.02 45.71 2.13
N ASN A 137 -5.42 46.56 2.94
CA ASN A 137 -6.15 47.33 3.94
C ASN A 137 -7.17 48.19 3.18
N ASP A 138 -8.44 47.83 3.24
CA ASP A 138 -9.54 48.78 3.03
C ASP A 138 -9.49 49.89 4.10
#